data_AF-A0A3L9YHV0-F1
#
_entry.id   AF-A0A3L9YHV0-F1
#
_cell.length_a   1.000
_cell.length_b   1.000
_cell.length_c   1.000
_cell.angle_alpha   90.00
_cell.angle_beta   90.00
_cell.angle_gamma   90.00
#
_symmetry.space_group_name_H-M   'P 1'
#
loop_
_entity.id
_entity.type
_entity.pdbx_description
1 polymer ?
#
loop_
_entity_poly.entity_id
_entity_poly.type
_entity_poly.pdbx_seq_one_letter_code
_entity_poly.pdbx_strand_id
1 'polypeptide(L)'
;MKKEKIDTTEQQILDAAKSVFQSKGMDGARMQEIADEAKINKAMLHYYYRSKKLLFEAVFKNAFSLLAPQLNAILNDDSSIEDKIRNFTSNYTSFMIKHPYLPNFIIQELNRNEDFIIKLKANMDFPNLEKFKSQVDDEISQGILKPIYADQLFVNIIALNIFPFLGKPLIKAFTDKDEKSYKEFVEKRKTDVANFIIDSIKQR
;
A
#
# COMPACT_ATOMS: atom_id res chain seq x y z
N MET A 1 7.43 5.66 -29.08
CA MET A 1 6.82 4.35 -29.40
C MET A 1 6.27 3.75 -28.11
N LYS A 2 4.94 3.59 -27.99
CA LYS A 2 4.30 2.90 -26.84
C LYS A 2 4.68 1.41 -26.94
N LYS A 3 5.32 0.84 -25.91
CA LYS A 3 5.44 -0.62 -25.79
C LYS A 3 4.02 -1.17 -25.60
N GLU A 4 3.48 -1.82 -26.62
CA GLU A 4 2.32 -2.69 -26.46
C GLU A 4 2.68 -3.78 -25.45
N LYS A 5 1.91 -3.86 -24.37
CA LYS A 5 2.08 -4.86 -23.32
C LYS A 5 1.76 -6.21 -23.96
N ILE A 6 2.77 -7.06 -24.20
CA ILE A 6 2.55 -8.43 -24.62
C ILE A 6 1.80 -9.12 -23.47
N ASP A 7 0.50 -9.30 -23.64
CA ASP A 7 -0.37 -9.90 -22.62
C ASP A 7 -0.16 -11.41 -22.65
N THR A 8 0.71 -11.91 -21.77
CA THR A 8 1.00 -13.33 -21.66
C THR A 8 -0.16 -14.06 -20.96
N THR A 9 -0.36 -15.34 -21.25
CA THR A 9 -1.33 -16.17 -20.50
C THR A 9 -1.09 -16.12 -19.00
N GLU A 10 0.17 -16.00 -18.57
CA GLU A 10 0.52 -15.82 -17.15
C GLU A 10 -0.02 -14.50 -16.58
N GLN A 11 0.09 -13.40 -17.31
CA GLN A 11 -0.45 -12.11 -16.89
C GLN A 11 -1.98 -12.16 -16.79
N GLN A 12 -2.65 -12.82 -17.73
CA GLN A 12 -4.10 -13.05 -17.70
C GLN A 12 -4.52 -13.85 -16.45
N ILE A 13 -3.76 -14.90 -16.12
CA ILE A 13 -3.96 -15.68 -14.89
C ILE A 13 -3.80 -14.80 -13.65
N LEU A 14 -2.75 -13.97 -13.58
CA LEU A 14 -2.50 -13.11 -12.44
C LEU A 14 -3.59 -12.04 -12.26
N ASP A 15 -4.06 -11.44 -13.35
CA ASP A 15 -5.11 -10.42 -13.31
C ASP A 15 -6.47 -11.03 -12.91
N ALA A 16 -6.81 -12.21 -13.41
CA ALA A 16 -7.99 -12.96 -13.00
C ALA A 16 -7.91 -13.38 -11.53
N ALA A 17 -6.78 -13.95 -11.11
CA ALA A 17 -6.55 -14.36 -9.73
C ALA A 17 -6.67 -13.18 -8.77
N LYS A 18 -6.10 -12.03 -9.14
CA LYS A 18 -6.22 -10.78 -8.38
C LYS A 18 -7.67 -10.36 -8.20
N SER A 19 -8.50 -10.40 -9.24
CA SER A 19 -9.93 -10.09 -9.15
C SER A 19 -10.65 -11.02 -8.16
N VAL A 20 -10.46 -12.33 -8.30
CA VAL A 20 -11.09 -13.34 -7.44
C VAL A 20 -10.62 -13.23 -5.99
N PHE A 21 -9.31 -13.07 -5.74
CA PHE A 21 -8.77 -12.93 -4.39
C PHE A 21 -9.20 -11.63 -3.71
N GLN A 22 -9.33 -10.52 -4.43
CA GLN A 22 -9.86 -9.28 -3.84
C GLN A 22 -11.31 -9.43 -3.37
N SER A 23 -12.10 -10.22 -4.07
CA SER A 23 -13.51 -10.42 -3.72
C SER A 23 -13.71 -11.45 -2.60
N LYS A 24 -12.93 -12.55 -2.61
CA LYS A 24 -13.19 -13.73 -1.77
C LYS A 24 -12.09 -14.06 -0.76
N GLY A 25 -10.96 -13.36 -0.81
CA GLY A 25 -9.73 -13.73 -0.11
C GLY A 25 -9.11 -15.04 -0.63
N MET A 26 -7.95 -15.41 -0.10
CA MET A 26 -7.27 -16.66 -0.49
C MET A 26 -8.13 -17.89 -0.20
N ASP A 27 -8.76 -17.98 0.97
CA ASP A 27 -9.49 -19.17 1.43
C ASP A 27 -10.76 -19.41 0.61
N GLY A 28 -11.54 -18.35 0.36
CA GLY A 28 -12.81 -18.41 -0.34
C GLY A 28 -12.69 -18.61 -1.85
N ALA A 29 -11.54 -18.27 -2.44
CA ALA A 29 -11.28 -18.44 -3.87
C ALA A 29 -11.06 -19.91 -4.26
N ARG A 30 -11.61 -20.32 -5.41
CA ARG A 30 -11.36 -21.64 -6.01
C ARG A 30 -10.54 -21.49 -7.29
N MET A 31 -9.63 -22.44 -7.53
CA MET A 31 -8.82 -22.47 -8.76
C MET A 31 -9.68 -22.53 -10.04
N GLN A 32 -10.86 -23.16 -9.98
CA GLN A 32 -11.77 -23.20 -11.12
C GLN A 32 -12.30 -21.80 -11.47
N GLU A 33 -12.71 -21.03 -10.46
CA GLU A 33 -13.23 -19.66 -10.65
C GLU A 33 -12.18 -18.75 -11.29
N ILE A 34 -10.91 -18.91 -10.89
CA ILE A 34 -9.80 -18.15 -11.47
C ILE A 34 -9.56 -18.55 -12.93
N ALA A 35 -9.62 -19.85 -13.25
CA ALA A 35 -9.48 -20.33 -14.62
C ALA A 35 -10.62 -19.80 -15.51
N ASP A 36 -11.85 -19.83 -15.01
CA ASP A 36 -13.04 -19.33 -15.70
C ASP A 36 -12.92 -17.81 -15.96
N GLU A 37 -12.50 -17.03 -14.95
CA GLU A 37 -12.25 -15.58 -15.07
C GLU A 37 -11.12 -15.27 -16.07
N ALA A 38 -10.06 -16.06 -16.06
CA ALA A 38 -8.94 -15.97 -17.02
C ALA A 38 -9.30 -16.50 -18.42
N LYS A 39 -10.49 -17.09 -18.61
CA LYS A 39 -10.94 -17.73 -19.87
C LYS A 39 -9.98 -18.83 -20.34
N ILE A 40 -9.43 -19.59 -19.41
CA ILE A 40 -8.57 -20.76 -19.69
C ILE A 40 -9.12 -22.01 -19.00
N ASN A 41 -8.65 -23.18 -19.40
CA ASN A 41 -8.96 -24.40 -18.66
C ASN A 41 -8.11 -24.52 -17.38
N LYS A 42 -8.65 -25.23 -16.38
CA LYS A 42 -7.99 -25.43 -15.09
C LYS A 42 -6.65 -26.17 -15.18
N ALA A 43 -6.46 -27.05 -16.18
CA ALA A 43 -5.19 -27.73 -16.39
C ALA A 43 -4.08 -26.75 -16.80
N MET A 44 -4.39 -25.77 -17.65
CA MET A 44 -3.48 -24.70 -18.05
C MET A 44 -3.15 -23.79 -16.85
N LEU A 45 -4.14 -23.47 -16.01
CA LEU A 45 -3.85 -22.75 -14.77
C LEU A 45 -2.86 -23.51 -13.87
N HIS A 46 -3.05 -24.83 -13.69
CA HIS A 46 -2.14 -25.66 -12.90
C HIS A 46 -0.74 -25.81 -13.52
N TYR A 47 -0.64 -25.70 -14.86
CA TYR A 47 0.65 -25.68 -15.55
C TYR A 47 1.50 -24.47 -15.13
N TYR A 48 0.91 -23.27 -15.06
CA TYR A 48 1.61 -22.07 -14.59
C TYR A 48 1.77 -22.06 -13.06
N TYR A 49 0.70 -22.37 -12.33
CA TYR A 49 0.66 -22.31 -10.88
C TYR A 49 0.17 -23.62 -10.28
N ARG A 50 1.12 -24.43 -9.79
CA ARG A 50 0.86 -25.77 -9.24
C ARG A 50 -0.13 -25.77 -8.08
N SER A 51 -0.23 -24.67 -7.32
CA SER A 51 -1.17 -24.54 -6.21
C SER A 51 -1.77 -23.15 -6.10
N LYS A 52 -2.96 -23.06 -5.48
CA LYS A 52 -3.61 -21.78 -5.13
C LYS A 52 -2.70 -20.89 -4.29
N LYS A 53 -1.91 -21.48 -3.39
CA LYS A 53 -0.96 -20.76 -2.54
C LYS A 53 0.14 -20.07 -3.33
N LEU A 54 0.74 -20.75 -4.32
CA LEU A 54 1.77 -20.16 -5.17
C LEU A 54 1.22 -19.03 -6.05
N LEU A 55 0.02 -19.23 -6.60
CA LEU A 55 -0.67 -18.19 -7.36
C LEU A 55 -0.98 -16.96 -6.50
N PHE A 56 -1.47 -17.20 -5.29
CA PHE A 56 -1.72 -16.14 -4.33
C PHE A 56 -0.43 -15.41 -3.92
N GLU A 57 0.65 -16.14 -3.60
CA GLU A 57 1.98 -15.57 -3.31
C GLU A 57 2.45 -14.66 -4.44
N ALA A 58 2.25 -15.04 -5.71
CA ALA A 58 2.59 -14.23 -6.86
C ALA A 58 1.74 -12.95 -6.98
N VAL A 59 0.41 -13.05 -6.80
CA VAL A 59 -0.51 -11.90 -6.79
C VAL A 59 -0.16 -10.94 -5.64
N PHE A 60 0.06 -11.47 -4.44
CA PHE A 60 0.41 -10.68 -3.27
C PHE A 60 1.76 -9.97 -3.44
N LYS A 61 2.78 -10.68 -3.95
CA LYS A 61 4.08 -10.10 -4.27
C LYS A 61 3.95 -8.97 -5.29
N ASN A 62 3.13 -9.14 -6.33
CA ASN A 62 2.86 -8.09 -7.30
C ASN A 62 2.20 -6.87 -6.64
N ALA A 63 1.15 -7.05 -5.85
CA ALA A 63 0.49 -5.98 -5.12
C ALA A 63 1.44 -5.23 -4.18
N PHE A 64 2.24 -5.98 -3.40
CA PHE A 64 3.22 -5.39 -2.49
C PHE A 64 4.33 -4.65 -3.23
N SER A 65 4.80 -5.15 -4.38
CA SER A 65 5.81 -4.48 -5.20
C SER A 65 5.35 -3.11 -5.75
N LEU A 66 4.03 -2.89 -5.86
CA LEU A 66 3.48 -1.59 -6.23
C LEU A 66 3.43 -0.64 -5.02
N LEU A 67 3.19 -1.16 -3.81
CA LEU A 67 3.13 -0.37 -2.58
C LEU A 67 4.51 -0.01 -2.02
N ALA A 68 5.46 -0.96 -2.05
CA ALA A 68 6.75 -0.84 -1.40
C ALA A 68 7.54 0.43 -1.80
N PRO A 69 7.57 0.87 -3.08
CA PRO A 69 8.23 2.12 -3.45
C PRO A 69 7.64 3.37 -2.77
N GLN A 70 6.34 3.38 -2.49
CA GLN A 70 5.68 4.51 -1.81
C GLN A 70 6.14 4.59 -0.34
N LEU A 71 6.31 3.44 0.32
CA LEU A 71 6.83 3.36 1.68
C LEU A 71 8.35 3.65 1.73
N ASN A 72 9.10 3.20 0.73
CA ASN A 72 10.53 3.48 0.64
C ASN A 72 10.82 4.98 0.46
N ALA A 73 9.94 5.73 -0.23
CA ALA A 73 10.13 7.16 -0.44
C ALA A 73 10.17 7.95 0.88
N ILE A 74 9.30 7.65 1.85
CA ILE A 74 9.34 8.32 3.17
C ILE A 74 10.57 7.89 3.98
N LEU A 75 10.97 6.62 3.89
CA LEU A 75 12.03 6.06 4.72
C LEU A 75 13.44 6.42 4.24
N ASN A 76 13.66 6.51 2.93
CA ASN A 76 15.01 6.54 2.35
C ASN A 76 15.35 7.81 1.57
N ASP A 77 14.42 8.75 1.38
CA ASP A 77 14.72 10.03 0.73
C ASP A 77 15.70 10.88 1.58
N ASP A 78 16.41 11.82 0.96
CA ASP A 78 17.41 12.68 1.61
C ASP A 78 16.87 14.07 1.99
N SER A 79 15.63 14.40 1.62
CA SER A 79 14.97 15.63 2.03
C SER A 79 14.63 15.64 3.52
N SER A 80 14.30 16.84 4.02
CA SER A 80 13.89 17.06 5.41
C SER A 80 12.70 16.20 5.81
N ILE A 81 12.52 15.91 7.10
CA ILE A 81 11.36 15.17 7.60
C ILE A 81 10.05 15.87 7.17
N GLU A 82 10.00 17.20 7.17
CA GLU A 82 8.84 17.96 6.67
C GLU A 82 8.55 17.67 5.19
N ASP A 83 9.56 17.77 4.32
CA ASP A 83 9.39 17.52 2.88
C ASP A 83 9.00 16.08 2.60
N LYS A 84 9.60 15.12 3.32
CA LYS A 84 9.22 13.71 3.22
C LYS A 84 7.76 13.49 3.57
N ILE A 85 7.24 14.13 4.63
CA ILE A 85 5.83 14.04 5.01
C ILE A 85 4.93 14.61 3.91
N ARG A 86 5.27 15.78 3.34
CA ARG A 86 4.51 16.39 2.23
C ARG A 86 4.51 15.51 0.99
N ASN A 87 5.68 15.06 0.59
CA ASN A 87 5.87 14.23 -0.60
C ASN A 87 5.16 12.89 -0.44
N PHE A 88 5.32 12.22 0.69
CA PHE A 88 4.64 10.96 0.97
C PHE A 88 3.12 11.14 0.96
N THR A 89 2.57 12.10 1.70
CA THR A 89 1.12 12.32 1.79
C THR A 89 0.51 12.58 0.40
N SER A 90 1.17 13.42 -0.41
CA SER A 90 0.74 13.72 -1.78
C SER A 90 0.84 12.51 -2.73
N ASN A 91 2.00 11.85 -2.76
CA ASN A 91 2.27 10.74 -3.68
C ASN A 91 1.46 9.50 -3.32
N TYR A 92 1.41 9.15 -2.04
CA TYR A 92 0.63 8.03 -1.52
C TYR A 92 -0.85 8.21 -1.83
N THR A 93 -1.42 9.39 -1.56
CA THR A 93 -2.83 9.67 -1.85
C THR A 93 -3.12 9.57 -3.35
N SER A 94 -2.27 10.16 -4.19
CA SER A 94 -2.42 10.11 -5.65
C SER A 94 -2.32 8.67 -6.19
N PHE A 95 -1.46 7.86 -5.59
CA PHE A 95 -1.30 6.45 -5.92
C PHE A 95 -2.51 5.62 -5.48
N MET A 96 -3.02 5.84 -4.27
CA MET A 96 -4.18 5.10 -3.74
C MET A 96 -5.48 5.43 -4.45
N ILE A 97 -5.64 6.64 -4.98
CA ILE A 97 -6.78 6.97 -5.84
C ILE A 97 -6.78 6.12 -7.13
N LYS A 98 -5.59 5.80 -7.67
CA LYS A 98 -5.44 4.93 -8.86
C LYS A 98 -5.54 3.44 -8.52
N HIS A 99 -5.21 3.07 -7.28
CA HIS A 99 -5.17 1.68 -6.82
C HIS A 99 -5.90 1.45 -5.48
N PRO A 100 -7.20 1.78 -5.38
CA PRO A 100 -7.92 1.82 -4.10
C PRO A 100 -8.08 0.46 -3.42
N TYR A 101 -7.88 -0.64 -4.15
CA TYR A 101 -7.95 -2.00 -3.60
C TYR A 101 -6.71 -2.39 -2.79
N LEU A 102 -5.54 -1.79 -3.07
CA LEU A 102 -4.25 -2.23 -2.54
C LEU A 102 -4.18 -2.24 -1.01
N PRO A 103 -4.52 -1.15 -0.29
CA PRO A 103 -4.32 -1.12 1.15
C PRO A 103 -5.21 -2.13 1.85
N ASN A 104 -6.45 -2.29 1.40
CA ASN A 104 -7.38 -3.27 1.98
C ASN A 104 -6.91 -4.70 1.73
N PHE A 105 -6.53 -5.02 0.48
CA PHE A 105 -6.04 -6.35 0.12
C PHE A 105 -4.77 -6.72 0.92
N ILE A 106 -3.79 -5.82 1.01
CA ILE A 106 -2.54 -6.11 1.71
C ILE A 106 -2.78 -6.31 3.21
N ILE A 107 -3.51 -5.40 3.86
CA ILE A 107 -3.74 -5.48 5.32
C ILE A 107 -4.59 -6.70 5.69
N GLN A 108 -5.64 -6.99 4.92
CA GLN A 108 -6.50 -8.14 5.19
C GLN A 108 -5.69 -9.45 5.14
N GLU A 109 -4.82 -9.59 4.15
CA GLU A 109 -4.07 -10.83 3.94
C GLU A 109 -2.89 -10.96 4.92
N LEU A 110 -2.24 -9.86 5.29
CA LEU A 110 -1.24 -9.86 6.36
C LEU A 110 -1.84 -10.26 7.71
N ASN A 111 -3.07 -9.81 8.02
CA ASN A 111 -3.77 -10.20 9.25
C ASN A 111 -4.22 -11.67 9.25
N ARG A 112 -4.41 -12.28 8.07
CA ARG A 112 -4.76 -13.72 7.94
C ARG A 112 -3.54 -14.61 8.05
N ASN A 113 -2.40 -14.15 7.55
CA ASN A 113 -1.18 -14.96 7.48
C ASN A 113 0.06 -14.08 7.63
N GLU A 114 0.54 -14.02 8.86
CA GLU A 114 1.71 -13.21 9.25
C GLU A 114 3.01 -13.73 8.59
N ASP A 115 3.09 -15.02 8.22
CA ASP A 115 4.30 -15.58 7.59
C ASP A 115 4.66 -14.89 6.27
N PHE A 116 3.69 -14.27 5.59
CA PHE A 116 3.95 -13.52 4.37
C PHE A 116 4.91 -12.35 4.61
N ILE A 117 4.75 -11.60 5.70
CA ILE A 117 5.63 -10.47 5.97
C ILE A 117 7.05 -10.94 6.28
N ILE A 118 7.18 -12.07 6.98
CA ILE A 118 8.47 -12.69 7.30
C ILE A 118 9.18 -13.10 6.01
N LYS A 119 8.47 -13.77 5.09
CA LYS A 119 9.02 -14.17 3.78
C LYS A 119 9.37 -12.97 2.90
N LEU A 120 8.55 -11.92 2.90
CA LEU A 120 8.82 -10.69 2.15
C LEU A 120 10.08 -10.00 2.69
N LYS A 121 10.20 -9.88 4.02
CA LYS A 121 11.37 -9.30 4.67
C LYS A 121 12.65 -10.06 4.35
N ALA A 122 12.58 -11.37 4.17
CA ALA A 122 13.73 -12.22 3.87
C ALA A 122 14.17 -12.17 2.39
N ASN A 123 13.28 -11.84 1.44
CA ASN A 123 13.51 -12.01 0.00
C ASN A 123 13.38 -10.73 -0.83
N MET A 124 13.18 -9.57 -0.20
CA MET A 124 13.04 -8.28 -0.88
C MET A 124 13.84 -7.20 -0.14
N ASP A 125 14.13 -6.09 -0.83
CA ASP A 125 14.55 -4.81 -0.22
C ASP A 125 13.38 -4.24 0.59
N PHE A 126 13.08 -4.91 1.70
CA PHE A 126 12.01 -4.54 2.59
C PHE A 126 12.38 -3.21 3.25
N PRO A 127 11.49 -2.22 3.26
CA PRO A 127 11.79 -0.92 3.83
C PRO A 127 12.22 -1.05 5.30
N ASN A 128 13.35 -0.45 5.66
CA ASN A 128 13.80 -0.37 7.05
C ASN A 128 13.69 1.08 7.55
N LEU A 129 13.60 1.23 8.88
CA LEU A 129 13.43 2.53 9.53
C LEU A 129 14.75 3.20 9.94
N GLU A 130 15.91 2.57 9.73
CA GLU A 130 17.15 3.03 10.37
C GLU A 130 17.59 4.41 9.87
N LYS A 131 17.54 4.63 8.55
CA LYS A 131 17.83 5.97 7.98
C LYS A 131 16.84 7.03 8.47
N PHE A 132 15.55 6.70 8.50
CA PHE A 132 14.51 7.60 8.98
C PHE A 132 14.70 7.97 10.46
N LYS A 133 15.02 6.99 11.31
CA LYS A 133 15.34 7.21 12.72
C LYS A 133 16.52 8.16 12.89
N SER A 134 17.63 7.89 12.21
CA SER A 134 18.82 8.74 12.27
C SER A 134 18.48 10.19 11.90
N GLN A 135 17.72 10.40 10.83
CA GLN A 135 17.33 11.74 10.40
C GLN A 135 16.41 12.45 11.41
N VAL A 136 15.45 11.74 12.01
CA VAL A 136 14.60 12.31 13.06
C VAL A 136 15.44 12.73 14.26
N ASP A 137 16.36 11.88 14.71
CA ASP A 137 17.25 12.18 15.84
C ASP A 137 18.17 13.38 15.53
N ASP A 138 18.71 13.44 14.30
CA ASP A 138 19.53 14.54 13.83
C ASP A 138 18.76 15.87 13.82
N GLU A 139 17.55 15.91 13.26
CA GLU A 139 16.71 17.12 13.23
C GLU A 139 16.23 17.55 14.62
N ILE A 140 16.02 16.61 15.56
CA ILE A 140 15.77 16.93 16.97
C ILE A 140 17.01 17.58 17.61
N SER A 141 18.20 17.04 17.37
CA SER A 141 19.46 17.57 17.93
C SER A 141 19.77 18.99 17.44
N GLN A 142 19.31 19.34 16.24
CA GLN A 142 19.43 20.67 15.64
C GLN A 142 18.35 21.65 16.10
N GLY A 143 17.37 21.19 16.89
CA GLY A 143 16.25 21.99 17.35
C GLY A 143 15.23 22.32 16.26
N ILE A 144 15.22 21.58 15.15
CA ILE A 144 14.24 21.73 14.06
C ILE A 144 12.92 21.05 14.46
N LEU A 145 13.02 19.86 15.05
CA LEU A 145 11.89 19.08 15.54
C LEU A 145 11.82 19.08 17.06
N LYS A 146 10.59 19.03 17.58
CA LYS A 146 10.31 18.68 18.99
C LYS A 146 10.69 17.22 19.24
N PRO A 147 11.00 16.85 20.50
CA PRO A 147 11.24 15.46 20.87
C PRO A 147 10.06 14.55 20.47
N ILE A 148 10.32 13.56 19.63
CA ILE A 148 9.38 12.52 19.22
C ILE A 148 10.13 11.23 18.88
N TYR A 149 9.57 10.09 19.24
CA TYR A 149 10.11 8.80 18.81
C TYR A 149 9.83 8.58 17.32
N ALA A 150 10.86 8.26 16.54
CA ALA A 150 10.75 8.13 15.08
C ALA A 150 9.77 7.03 14.63
N ASP A 151 9.65 5.94 15.38
CA ASP A 151 8.66 4.88 15.11
C ASP A 151 7.22 5.36 15.31
N GLN A 152 6.97 6.16 16.35
CA GLN A 152 5.67 6.80 16.59
C GLN A 152 5.33 7.79 15.46
N LEU A 153 6.30 8.61 15.04
CA LEU A 153 6.11 9.52 13.90
C LEU A 153 5.77 8.73 12.64
N PHE A 154 6.52 7.67 12.33
CA PHE A 154 6.26 6.82 11.17
C PHE A 154 4.87 6.19 11.22
N VAL A 155 4.46 5.61 12.34
CA VAL A 155 3.13 5.02 12.52
C VAL A 155 2.03 6.07 12.33
N ASN A 156 2.19 7.29 12.84
CA ASN A 156 1.23 8.38 12.63
C ASN A 156 1.11 8.78 11.15
N ILE A 157 2.24 8.89 10.44
CA ILE A 157 2.27 9.19 9.01
C ILE A 157 1.49 8.13 8.23
N ILE A 158 1.75 6.85 8.49
CA ILE A 158 1.05 5.73 7.84
C ILE A 158 -0.42 5.73 8.22
N ALA A 159 -0.77 5.76 9.51
CA ALA A 159 -2.16 5.66 9.97
C ALA A 159 -3.05 6.76 9.35
N LEU A 160 -2.60 8.02 9.37
CA LEU A 160 -3.37 9.15 8.87
C LEU A 160 -3.53 9.16 7.34
N ASN A 161 -2.59 8.55 6.62
CA ASN A 161 -2.63 8.45 5.16
C ASN A 161 -3.39 7.20 4.66
N ILE A 162 -3.23 6.06 5.34
CA ILE A 162 -3.80 4.78 4.91
C ILE A 162 -5.28 4.64 5.34
N PHE A 163 -5.62 5.06 6.57
CA PHE A 163 -6.96 4.84 7.14
C PHE A 163 -8.11 5.37 6.27
N PRO A 164 -8.03 6.53 5.60
CA PRO A 164 -9.09 6.98 4.69
C PRO A 164 -9.43 5.97 3.60
N PHE A 165 -8.46 5.20 3.12
CA PHE A 165 -8.72 4.22 2.07
C PHE A 165 -9.32 2.92 2.65
N LEU A 166 -8.85 2.48 3.82
CA LEU A 166 -9.39 1.31 4.51
C LEU A 166 -10.81 1.54 5.03
N GLY A 167 -11.03 2.69 5.69
CA GLY A 167 -12.28 3.07 6.32
C GLY A 167 -13.25 3.81 5.39
N LYS A 168 -13.07 3.75 4.07
CA LYS A 168 -13.87 4.55 3.12
C LYS A 168 -15.38 4.46 3.36
N PRO A 169 -16.01 3.27 3.47
CA PRO A 169 -17.46 3.19 3.71
C PRO A 169 -17.87 3.85 5.03
N LEU A 170 -17.06 3.66 6.08
CA LEU A 170 -17.28 4.22 7.42
C LEU A 170 -17.20 5.75 7.40
N ILE A 171 -16.18 6.31 6.77
CA ILE A 171 -15.99 7.76 6.69
C ILE A 171 -17.10 8.41 5.86
N LYS A 172 -17.50 7.80 4.73
CA LYS A 172 -18.64 8.29 3.93
C LYS A 172 -19.91 8.34 4.76
N ALA A 173 -20.18 7.30 5.56
CA ALA A 173 -21.35 7.25 6.45
C ALA A 173 -21.30 8.33 7.54
N PHE A 174 -20.17 8.51 8.23
CA PHE A 174 -20.05 9.50 9.30
C PHE A 174 -20.00 10.95 8.83
N THR A 175 -19.54 11.20 7.60
CA THR A 175 -19.37 12.56 7.07
C THR A 175 -20.44 12.96 6.06
N ASP A 176 -21.45 12.11 5.86
CA ASP A 176 -22.53 12.27 4.88
C ASP A 176 -22.00 12.61 3.47
N LYS A 177 -20.96 11.89 3.05
CA LYS A 177 -20.28 12.12 1.75
C LYS A 177 -20.71 11.11 0.71
N ASP A 178 -21.19 11.62 -0.41
CA ASP A 178 -21.32 10.86 -1.65
C ASP A 178 -19.94 10.51 -2.24
N GLU A 179 -19.92 9.79 -3.37
CA GLU A 179 -18.66 9.35 -3.98
C GLU A 179 -17.82 10.53 -4.52
N LYS A 180 -18.46 11.59 -5.01
CA LYS A 180 -17.76 12.75 -5.58
C LYS A 180 -17.11 13.59 -4.48
N SER A 181 -17.88 13.97 -3.47
CA SER A 181 -17.39 14.72 -2.31
C SER A 181 -16.36 13.94 -1.51
N TYR A 182 -16.42 12.60 -1.49
CA TYR A 182 -15.37 11.76 -0.90
C TYR A 182 -14.04 11.88 -1.64
N LYS A 183 -14.05 11.89 -2.97
CA LYS A 183 -12.82 12.07 -3.77
C LYS A 183 -12.21 13.44 -3.52
N GLU A 184 -13.02 14.50 -3.48
CA GLU A 184 -12.56 15.85 -3.14
C GLU A 184 -11.99 15.92 -1.72
N PHE A 185 -12.64 15.24 -0.76
CA PHE A 185 -12.12 15.11 0.61
C PHE A 185 -10.74 14.45 0.63
N VAL A 186 -10.57 13.31 -0.03
CA VAL A 186 -9.27 12.61 -0.09
C VAL A 186 -8.21 13.44 -0.81
N GLU A 187 -8.56 14.17 -1.86
CA GLU A 187 -7.62 15.08 -2.55
C GLU A 187 -7.11 16.19 -1.63
N LYS A 188 -7.99 16.83 -0.83
CA LYS A 188 -7.59 17.86 0.14
C LYS A 188 -6.64 17.33 1.23
N ARG A 189 -6.80 16.06 1.61
CA ARG A 189 -5.93 15.41 2.61
C ARG A 189 -4.45 15.42 2.23
N LYS A 190 -4.11 15.52 0.93
CA LYS A 190 -2.70 15.67 0.47
C LYS A 190 -1.97 16.81 1.19
N THR A 191 -2.69 17.88 1.49
CA THR A 191 -2.15 19.06 2.17
C THR A 191 -2.53 19.07 3.64
N ASP A 192 -3.80 18.83 3.97
CA ASP A 192 -4.31 18.98 5.34
C ASP A 192 -3.64 18.01 6.32
N VAL A 193 -3.43 16.75 5.90
CA VAL A 193 -2.77 15.73 6.75
C VAL A 193 -1.28 16.01 6.90
N ALA A 194 -0.62 16.43 5.81
CA ALA A 194 0.80 16.77 5.86
C ALA A 194 1.04 17.93 6.84
N ASN A 195 0.24 19.00 6.73
CA ASN A 195 0.32 20.15 7.65
C ASN A 195 0.02 19.72 9.09
N PHE A 196 -1.02 18.93 9.32
CA PHE A 196 -1.36 18.44 10.66
C PHE A 196 -0.20 17.69 11.32
N ILE A 197 0.47 16.79 10.58
CA ILE A 197 1.63 16.05 11.11
C ILE A 197 2.80 17.00 11.36
N ILE A 198 3.14 17.86 10.40
CA ILE A 198 4.28 18.79 10.51
C ILE A 198 4.11 19.75 11.69
N ASP A 199 2.93 20.37 11.83
CA ASP A 199 2.64 21.32 12.90
C ASP A 199 2.73 20.67 14.30
N SER A 200 2.49 19.36 14.39
CA SER A 200 2.61 18.60 15.64
C SER A 200 4.07 18.42 16.08
N ILE A 201 5.00 18.30 15.14
CA ILE A 201 6.43 18.00 15.41
C ILE A 201 7.35 19.21 15.28
N LYS A 202 6.95 20.26 14.58
CA LYS A 202 7.81 21.43 14.33
C LYS A 202 8.12 22.18 15.63
N GLN A 203 9.39 22.50 15.86
CA GLN A 203 9.81 23.40 16.93
C GLN A 203 9.42 24.84 16.57
N ARG A 204 8.77 25.55 17.49
CA ARG A 204 8.36 26.95 17.30
C ARG A 204 9.48 27.91 17.68
#